data_AF-A0A6P6G613-F1
#
_entry.id   AF-A0A6P6G613-F1
#
_cell.length_a   1.000
_cell.length_b   1.000
_cell.length_c   1.000
_cell.angle_alpha   90.00
_cell.angle_beta   90.00
_cell.angle_gamma   90.00
#
_symmetry.space_group_name_H-M   'P 1'
#
loop_
_entity.id
_entity.type
_entity.pdbx_description
1 polymer ?
#
loop_
_entity_poly.entity_id
_entity_poly.type
_entity_poly.pdbx_seq_one_letter_code
_entity_poly.pdbx_strand_id
1 'polypeptide(L)'
;MVSVLFNGKPLSPDVVIDQTWFSDPVSCKQLKDMIREKIDFVTLHPGIVIGPLLQPTVNLSVEPILKLIARAQTFHDVVHRFVDVRDIAYAHIQAFEVPSASGRYCLVGRVAHFIEALKILKELYPSLDLPEKCEDDKPLLSIYQVSKEKAKSLV
;
A
#
# COMPACT_ATOMS: atom_id res chain seq x y z
N MET A 1 -1.75 -1.78 -7.05
CA MET A 1 -0.77 -2.46 -6.16
C MET A 1 -0.03 -3.61 -6.85
N VAL A 2 -0.71 -4.47 -7.62
CA VAL A 2 -0.13 -5.65 -8.29
C VAL A 2 1.09 -5.31 -9.16
N SER A 3 1.05 -4.20 -9.90
CA SER A 3 2.09 -3.73 -10.84
C SER A 3 3.50 -3.48 -10.26
N VAL A 4 3.67 -3.42 -8.94
CA VAL A 4 4.96 -3.16 -8.27
C VAL A 4 5.45 -4.38 -7.47
N LEU A 5 4.58 -5.35 -7.19
CA LEU A 5 4.85 -6.41 -6.21
C LEU A 5 5.45 -7.69 -6.80
N PHE A 6 5.06 -8.05 -8.02
CA PHE A 6 5.27 -9.41 -8.52
C PHE A 6 6.42 -9.46 -9.52
N ASN A 7 7.64 -9.14 -9.09
CA ASN A 7 8.83 -9.28 -9.95
C ASN A 7 9.91 -10.21 -9.40
N GLY A 8 9.65 -10.88 -8.28
CA GLY A 8 10.57 -11.85 -7.68
C GLY A 8 11.84 -11.24 -7.11
N LYS A 9 12.00 -9.90 -7.12
CA LYS A 9 13.16 -9.25 -6.51
C LYS A 9 13.03 -9.29 -4.98
N PRO A 10 14.10 -9.65 -4.25
CA PRO A 10 14.08 -9.64 -2.80
C PRO A 10 13.88 -8.20 -2.27
N LEU A 11 13.17 -8.08 -1.15
CA LEU A 11 12.93 -6.81 -0.47
C LEU A 11 13.78 -6.76 0.79
N SER A 12 15.00 -6.25 0.66
CA SER A 12 15.92 -6.00 1.77
C SER A 12 15.89 -4.53 2.23
N PRO A 13 16.44 -4.19 3.42
CA PRO A 13 16.36 -2.83 3.97
C PRO A 13 16.96 -1.72 3.11
N ASP A 14 17.93 -2.05 2.26
CA ASP A 14 18.60 -1.16 1.32
C ASP A 14 17.81 -0.92 0.02
N VAL A 15 16.72 -1.66 -0.19
CA VAL A 15 15.88 -1.52 -1.38
C VAL A 15 14.95 -0.32 -1.27
N VAL A 16 15.01 0.54 -2.28
CA VAL A 16 14.04 1.62 -2.51
C VAL A 16 13.21 1.30 -3.75
N ILE A 17 11.91 1.09 -3.56
CA ILE A 17 10.96 0.88 -4.64
C ILE A 17 10.53 2.24 -5.19
N ASP A 18 10.55 2.42 -6.52
CA ASP A 18 10.10 3.64 -7.19
C ASP A 18 9.22 3.37 -8.42
N GLN A 19 8.93 4.40 -9.22
CA GLN A 19 8.11 4.31 -10.44
C GLN A 19 8.70 3.41 -11.54
N THR A 20 9.97 3.03 -11.44
CA THR A 20 10.66 2.12 -12.36
C THR A 20 10.57 0.67 -11.91
N TRP A 21 9.98 0.40 -10.74
CA TRP A 21 9.77 -0.94 -10.24
C TRP A 21 8.54 -1.58 -10.90
N PHE A 22 8.78 -2.41 -11.91
CA PHE A 22 7.75 -3.12 -12.67
C PHE A 22 7.61 -4.57 -12.19
N SER A 23 6.40 -5.11 -12.29
CA SER A 23 6.13 -6.54 -12.16
C SER A 23 6.77 -7.32 -13.30
N ASP A 24 7.03 -8.59 -13.04
CA ASP A 24 7.56 -9.52 -14.01
C ASP A 24 6.65 -9.59 -15.26
N PRO A 25 7.21 -9.41 -16.47
CA PRO A 25 6.42 -9.41 -17.71
C PRO A 25 5.68 -10.72 -17.98
N VAL A 26 6.16 -11.87 -17.46
CA VAL A 26 5.46 -13.15 -17.61
C VAL A 26 4.20 -13.18 -16.76
N SER A 27 4.27 -12.66 -15.54
CA SER A 27 3.12 -12.45 -14.67
C SER A 27 2.10 -11.48 -15.30
N CYS A 28 2.57 -10.49 -16.07
CA CYS A 28 1.72 -9.52 -16.77
C CYS A 28 1.19 -9.97 -18.14
N LYS A 29 1.64 -11.12 -18.70
CA LYS A 29 1.29 -11.56 -20.07
C LYS A 29 -0.21 -11.80 -20.28
N GLN A 30 -0.96 -12.06 -19.21
CA GLN A 30 -2.41 -12.32 -19.28
C GLN A 30 -3.25 -11.05 -19.51
N LEU A 31 -2.66 -9.83 -19.49
CA LEU A 31 -3.36 -8.54 -19.59
C LEU A 31 -2.96 -7.71 -20.83
N LYS A 32 -2.40 -8.35 -21.86
CA LYS A 32 -1.67 -7.68 -22.96
C LYS A 32 -2.50 -6.84 -23.94
N ASP A 33 -3.82 -6.83 -23.85
CA ASP A 33 -4.65 -6.26 -24.92
C ASP A 33 -5.14 -4.82 -24.68
N MET A 34 -4.67 -4.13 -23.64
CA MET A 34 -5.15 -2.79 -23.35
C MET A 34 -4.22 -1.69 -23.89
N ILE A 35 -4.76 -0.98 -24.88
CA ILE A 35 -4.36 0.32 -25.43
C ILE A 35 -3.40 0.24 -26.64
N ARG A 36 -4.00 0.27 -27.83
CA ARG A 36 -3.33 0.51 -29.13
C ARG A 36 -3.37 1.98 -29.58
N GLU A 37 -3.94 2.87 -28.78
CA GLU A 37 -4.11 4.29 -29.12
C GLU A 37 -3.16 5.20 -28.34
N LYS A 38 -2.81 6.35 -28.93
CA LYS A 38 -1.99 7.39 -28.28
C LYS A 38 -2.82 8.18 -27.26
N ILE A 39 -3.17 7.52 -26.15
CA ILE A 39 -3.83 8.14 -25.01
C ILE A 39 -2.74 8.65 -24.05
N ASP A 40 -2.85 9.92 -23.67
CA ASP A 40 -2.06 10.44 -22.55
C ASP A 40 -2.58 9.86 -21.24
N PHE A 41 -1.71 9.20 -20.49
CA PHE A 41 -2.12 8.36 -19.38
C PHE A 41 -1.11 8.41 -18.22
N VAL A 42 -1.63 8.73 -17.04
CA VAL A 42 -0.92 8.70 -15.77
C VAL A 42 -1.46 7.56 -14.91
N THR A 43 -0.58 6.84 -14.21
CA THR A 43 -0.98 5.77 -13.30
C THR A 43 -0.51 6.02 -11.89
N LEU A 44 -1.41 5.81 -10.95
CA LEU A 44 -1.16 5.92 -9.52
C LEU A 44 -1.18 4.53 -8.90
N HIS A 45 -0.14 4.20 -8.13
CA HIS A 45 0.09 2.86 -7.58
C HIS A 45 0.08 2.94 -6.06
N PRO A 46 -1.11 2.89 -5.42
CA PRO A 46 -1.21 2.92 -3.99
C PRO A 46 -0.78 1.61 -3.33
N GLY A 47 -0.30 1.74 -2.09
CA GLY A 47 -0.20 0.64 -1.13
C GLY A 47 -1.56 0.24 -0.54
N ILE A 48 -1.56 -0.41 0.64
CA ILE A 48 -2.76 -0.74 1.39
C ILE A 48 -3.44 0.56 1.83
N VAL A 49 -4.65 0.75 1.31
CA VAL A 49 -5.43 1.96 1.53
C VAL A 49 -6.22 1.84 2.82
N ILE A 50 -6.04 2.79 3.71
CA ILE A 50 -6.80 2.90 4.97
C ILE A 50 -7.44 4.29 5.05
N GLY A 51 -8.42 4.44 5.93
CA GLY A 51 -9.06 5.72 6.19
C GLY A 51 -10.57 5.61 6.39
N PRO A 52 -11.28 6.75 6.46
CA PRO A 52 -12.72 6.78 6.64
C PRO A 52 -13.45 6.09 5.47
N LEU A 53 -14.43 5.24 5.80
CA LEU A 53 -15.31 4.62 4.82
C LEU A 53 -16.51 5.54 4.57
N LEU A 54 -16.72 5.91 3.30
CA LEU A 54 -17.94 6.61 2.87
C LEU A 54 -19.06 5.65 2.50
N GLN A 55 -18.73 4.41 2.16
CA GLN A 55 -19.69 3.33 1.92
C GLN A 55 -20.01 2.55 3.22
N PRO A 56 -21.19 1.92 3.32
CA PRO A 56 -21.55 1.11 4.49
C PRO A 56 -20.89 -0.28 4.50
N THR A 57 -20.12 -0.64 3.47
CA THR A 57 -19.47 -1.95 3.33
C THR A 57 -17.96 -1.86 3.51
N VAL A 58 -17.39 -2.90 4.14
CA VAL A 58 -15.95 -3.01 4.37
C VAL A 58 -15.29 -3.50 3.09
N ASN A 59 -14.19 -2.86 2.71
CA ASN A 59 -13.38 -3.27 1.58
C ASN A 59 -12.18 -4.11 2.03
N LEU A 60 -11.57 -4.84 1.07
CA LEU A 60 -10.48 -5.79 1.33
C LEU A 60 -9.29 -5.20 2.09
N SER A 61 -8.97 -3.91 1.92
CA SER A 61 -7.80 -3.32 2.56
C SER A 61 -8.02 -2.97 4.04
N VAL A 62 -9.27 -2.73 4.45
CA VAL A 62 -9.64 -2.38 5.84
C VAL A 62 -10.10 -3.62 6.61
N GLU A 63 -10.54 -4.67 5.93
CA GLU A 63 -11.00 -5.93 6.54
C GLU A 63 -10.00 -6.54 7.55
N PRO A 64 -8.67 -6.60 7.29
CA PRO A 64 -7.73 -7.13 8.28
C PRO A 64 -7.71 -6.33 9.57
N ILE A 65 -7.81 -5.00 9.49
CA ILE A 65 -7.87 -4.12 10.66
C ILE A 65 -9.17 -4.37 11.44
N LEU A 66 -10.29 -4.49 10.74
CA LEU A 66 -11.59 -4.76 11.36
C LEU A 66 -11.59 -6.10 12.13
N LYS A 67 -11.01 -7.16 11.55
CA LYS A 67 -10.96 -8.47 12.21
C LYS A 67 -10.21 -8.44 13.54
N LEU A 68 -9.17 -7.63 13.64
CA LEU A 68 -8.38 -7.53 14.87
C LEU A 68 -9.15 -6.82 15.97
N ILE A 69 -9.77 -5.69 15.65
CA ILE A 69 -10.55 -4.92 16.62
C ILE A 69 -11.83 -5.67 17.03
N ALA A 70 -12.27 -6.65 16.22
CA ALA A 70 -13.36 -7.56 16.52
C ALA A 70 -12.93 -8.78 17.38
N ARG A 71 -11.84 -8.66 18.15
CA ARG A 71 -11.30 -9.68 19.08
C ARG A 71 -10.64 -10.88 18.40
N ALA A 72 -9.77 -10.62 17.43
CA ALA A 72 -8.86 -11.67 16.95
C ALA A 72 -7.93 -12.14 18.08
N GLN A 73 -7.65 -13.45 18.14
CA GLN A 73 -6.71 -14.00 19.13
C GLN A 73 -5.25 -13.86 18.70
N THR A 74 -5.01 -13.78 17.40
CA THR A 74 -3.68 -13.77 16.78
C THR A 74 -3.63 -12.79 15.62
N PHE A 75 -2.42 -12.44 15.19
CA PHE A 75 -2.17 -11.65 13.98
C PHE A 75 -1.04 -12.25 13.15
N HIS A 76 -1.02 -11.98 11.85
CA HIS A 76 0.15 -12.26 11.00
C HIS A 76 1.10 -11.06 11.00
N ASP A 77 2.38 -11.30 11.28
CA ASP A 77 3.39 -10.25 11.08
C ASP A 77 3.69 -10.08 9.59
N VAL A 78 3.06 -9.07 9.00
CA VAL A 78 3.24 -8.69 7.61
C VAL A 78 3.66 -7.23 7.51
N VAL A 79 4.56 -6.95 6.57
CA VAL A 79 4.97 -5.57 6.26
C VAL A 79 3.99 -4.99 5.25
N HIS A 80 3.33 -3.91 5.64
CA HIS A 80 2.37 -3.21 4.79
C HIS A 80 2.86 -1.82 4.40
N ARG A 81 2.47 -1.40 3.20
CA ARG A 81 2.68 -0.05 2.67
C ARG A 81 1.39 0.73 2.86
N PHE A 82 1.20 1.38 3.98
CA PHE A 82 -0.02 2.13 4.28
C PHE A 82 -0.08 3.45 3.53
N VAL A 83 -1.28 3.84 3.11
CA VAL A 83 -1.60 5.15 2.53
C VAL A 83 -3.03 5.53 2.92
N ASP A 84 -3.26 6.81 3.19
CA ASP A 84 -4.60 7.32 3.48
C ASP A 84 -5.42 7.47 2.18
N VAL A 85 -6.70 7.09 2.21
CA VAL A 85 -7.61 7.22 1.08
C VAL A 85 -7.73 8.66 0.57
N ARG A 86 -7.60 9.65 1.45
CA ARG A 86 -7.67 11.08 1.09
C ARG A 86 -6.44 11.53 0.32
N ASP A 87 -5.26 11.03 0.68
CA ASP A 87 -4.02 11.30 -0.07
C ASP A 87 -4.10 10.76 -1.49
N ILE A 88 -4.76 9.60 -1.67
CA ILE A 88 -4.99 9.02 -2.98
C ILE A 88 -5.94 9.88 -3.80
N ALA A 89 -7.06 10.29 -3.21
CA ALA A 89 -8.03 11.14 -3.90
C ALA A 89 -7.39 12.46 -4.35
N TYR A 90 -6.62 13.10 -3.46
CA TYR A 90 -5.86 14.29 -3.78
C TYR A 90 -4.84 14.05 -4.91
N ALA A 91 -4.06 12.98 -4.82
CA ALA A 91 -3.08 12.64 -5.85
C ALA A 91 -3.71 12.38 -7.23
N HIS A 92 -4.93 11.81 -7.29
CA HIS A 92 -5.65 11.65 -8.56
C HIS A 92 -6.05 12.99 -9.17
N ILE A 93 -6.53 13.93 -8.36
CA ILE A 93 -6.88 15.28 -8.81
C ILE A 93 -5.61 15.98 -9.33
N GLN A 94 -4.55 15.99 -8.53
CA GLN A 94 -3.29 16.63 -8.92
C GLN A 94 -2.68 16.01 -10.18
N ALA A 95 -2.69 14.68 -10.31
CA ALA A 95 -2.17 13.99 -11.49
C ALA A 95 -2.97 14.31 -12.76
N PHE A 96 -4.24 14.68 -12.62
CA PHE A 96 -5.08 15.11 -13.73
C PHE A 96 -4.87 16.60 -14.07
N GLU A 97 -4.74 17.45 -13.05
CA GLU A 97 -4.68 18.90 -13.23
C GLU A 97 -3.27 19.41 -13.60
N VAL A 98 -2.20 18.75 -13.15
CA VAL A 98 -0.82 19.16 -13.43
C VAL A 98 -0.43 18.73 -14.85
N PRO A 99 -0.21 19.66 -15.81
CA PRO A 99 0.04 19.28 -17.21
C PRO A 99 1.36 18.54 -17.45
N SER A 100 2.31 18.64 -16.51
CA SER A 100 3.58 17.92 -16.57
C SER A 100 3.52 16.53 -15.91
N ALA A 101 2.38 16.16 -15.32
CA ALA A 101 2.21 14.84 -14.72
C ALA A 101 2.29 13.76 -15.80
N SER A 102 3.12 12.75 -15.57
CA SER A 102 3.38 11.72 -16.58
C SER A 102 3.84 10.40 -15.97
N GLY A 103 3.51 9.30 -16.66
CA GLY A 103 3.98 7.96 -16.30
C GLY A 103 3.37 7.42 -15.00
N ARG A 104 4.20 6.88 -14.11
CA ARG A 104 3.78 6.15 -12.91
C ARG A 104 4.15 6.89 -11.63
N TYR A 105 3.30 6.82 -10.60
CA TYR A 105 3.55 7.38 -9.26
C TYR A 105 3.26 6.33 -8.18
N CYS A 106 4.17 6.17 -7.21
CA CYS A 106 3.96 5.31 -6.05
C CYS A 106 3.31 6.12 -4.92
N LEU A 107 2.14 5.67 -4.43
CA LEU A 107 1.44 6.35 -3.33
C LEU A 107 1.52 5.51 -2.05
N VAL A 108 2.50 5.84 -1.21
CA VAL A 108 2.75 5.16 0.07
C VAL A 108 3.08 6.20 1.13
N GLY A 109 2.29 6.25 2.18
CA GLY A 109 2.53 7.10 3.35
C GLY A 109 3.59 6.51 4.27
N ARG A 110 3.50 5.22 4.61
CA ARG A 110 4.47 4.53 5.48
C ARG A 110 4.58 3.07 5.14
N VAL A 111 5.80 2.53 5.18
CA VAL A 111 6.04 1.08 5.21
C VAL A 111 6.24 0.70 6.68
N ALA A 112 5.43 -0.20 7.21
CA ALA A 112 5.48 -0.57 8.62
C ALA A 112 5.08 -2.04 8.82
N HIS A 113 5.59 -2.64 9.88
CA HIS A 113 5.05 -3.90 10.35
C HIS A 113 3.64 -3.71 10.86
N PHE A 114 2.84 -4.77 10.72
CA PHE A 114 1.51 -4.77 11.27
C PHE A 114 1.48 -4.64 12.80
N ILE A 115 2.50 -5.16 13.49
CA ILE A 115 2.65 -4.98 14.95
C ILE A 115 2.77 -3.51 15.35
N GLU A 116 3.33 -2.64 14.51
CA GLU A 116 3.38 -1.20 14.78
C GLU A 116 1.99 -0.58 14.71
N ALA A 117 1.15 -1.03 13.79
CA ALA A 117 -0.25 -0.58 13.72
C ALA A 117 -1.03 -1.02 14.96
N LEU A 118 -0.81 -2.22 15.48
CA LEU A 118 -1.41 -2.69 16.73
C LEU A 118 -0.99 -1.84 17.94
N LYS A 119 0.30 -1.48 18.02
CA LYS A 119 0.80 -0.57 19.07
C LYS A 119 0.10 0.78 19.02
N ILE A 120 -0.01 1.38 17.83
CA ILE A 120 -0.73 2.66 17.64
C ILE A 120 -2.20 2.51 18.05
N LEU A 121 -2.87 1.42 17.66
CA LEU A 121 -4.26 1.17 18.05
C LEU A 121 -4.41 1.03 19.57
N LYS A 122 -3.47 0.36 20.26
CA LYS A 122 -3.49 0.20 21.72
C LYS A 122 -3.26 1.53 22.44
N GLU A 123 -2.38 2.38 21.92
CA GLU A 123 -2.13 3.72 22.45
C GLU A 123 -3.36 4.63 22.30
N LEU A 124 -4.01 4.61 21.14
CA LEU A 124 -5.20 5.43 20.85
C LEU A 124 -6.46 4.89 21.54
N TYR A 125 -6.58 3.57 21.68
CA TYR A 125 -7.74 2.89 22.25
C TYR A 125 -7.31 1.84 23.28
N PRO A 126 -6.91 2.24 24.50
CA PRO A 126 -6.36 1.32 25.50
C PRO A 126 -7.32 0.21 25.95
N SER A 127 -8.63 0.46 25.89
CA SER A 127 -9.68 -0.50 26.24
C SER A 127 -9.93 -1.56 25.16
N LEU A 128 -9.32 -1.42 23.99
CA LEU A 128 -9.46 -2.37 22.90
C LEU A 128 -8.70 -3.66 23.24
N ASP A 129 -9.41 -4.78 23.07
CA ASP A 129 -8.87 -6.12 23.20
C ASP A 129 -8.20 -6.50 21.88
N LEU A 130 -6.87 -6.40 21.84
CA LEU A 130 -6.05 -6.59 20.65
C LEU A 130 -5.16 -7.83 20.84
N PRO A 131 -4.89 -8.60 19.77
CA PRO A 131 -4.03 -9.77 19.87
C PRO A 131 -2.59 -9.38 20.19
N GLU A 132 -2.00 -10.09 21.15
CA GLU A 132 -0.59 -9.92 21.54
C GLU A 132 0.33 -10.95 20.86
N LYS A 133 -0.25 -12.04 20.34
CA LYS A 133 0.48 -13.19 19.79
C LYS A 133 0.48 -13.18 18.26
N CYS A 134 1.68 -13.28 17.68
CA CYS A 134 1.85 -13.54 16.25
C CYS A 134 1.52 -15.01 15.94
N GLU A 135 0.87 -15.29 14.81
CA GLU A 135 0.58 -16.66 14.36
C GLU A 135 1.84 -17.44 13.99
N ASP A 136 2.86 -16.74 13.52
CA ASP A 136 4.13 -17.31 13.08
C ASP A 136 5.26 -16.89 14.06
N ASP A 137 6.05 -17.85 14.55
CA ASP A 137 7.30 -17.60 15.30
C ASP A 137 8.48 -17.21 14.38
N LYS A 138 8.18 -16.70 13.17
CA LYS A 138 9.19 -16.34 12.18
C LYS A 138 9.87 -15.02 12.55
N PRO A 139 11.14 -14.82 12.15
CA PRO A 139 11.78 -13.52 12.29
C PRO A 139 10.97 -12.43 11.59
N LEU A 140 10.92 -11.23 12.21
CA LEU A 140 10.29 -10.06 11.62
C LEU A 140 10.86 -9.82 10.20
N LEU A 141 9.98 -9.65 9.23
CA LEU A 141 10.37 -9.33 7.85
C LEU A 141 11.08 -7.98 7.80
N SER A 142 12.21 -7.89 7.09
CA SER A 142 12.88 -6.60 6.88
C SER A 142 11.96 -5.56 6.22
N ILE A 143 11.88 -4.36 6.82
CA ILE A 143 11.23 -3.21 6.18
C ILE A 143 12.11 -2.73 5.02
N TYR A 144 11.50 -2.39 3.90
CA TYR A 144 12.11 -1.74 2.73
C TYR A 144 11.47 -0.36 2.53
N GLN A 145 12.02 0.43 1.61
CA GLN A 145 11.54 1.79 1.35
C GLN A 145 10.74 1.88 0.05
N VAL A 146 9.87 2.87 -0.02
CA VAL A 146 9.18 3.29 -1.25
C VAL A 146 9.46 4.77 -1.44
N SER A 147 10.03 5.13 -2.59
CA SER A 147 10.27 6.52 -2.96
C SER A 147 8.96 7.28 -3.03
N LYS A 148 8.98 8.47 -2.43
CA LYS A 148 7.87 9.43 -2.45
C LYS A 148 8.20 10.63 -3.33
N GLU A 149 9.39 10.71 -3.91
CA GLU A 149 9.88 11.90 -4.60
C GLU A 149 8.97 12.33 -5.73
N LYS A 150 8.61 11.36 -6.58
CA LYS A 150 7.72 11.62 -7.70
C LYS A 150 6.29 11.93 -7.27
N ALA A 151 5.77 11.27 -6.23
CA ALA A 151 4.45 11.60 -5.68
C ALA A 151 4.40 13.01 -5.10
N LYS A 152 5.48 13.44 -4.44
CA LYS A 152 5.61 14.82 -3.92
C LYS A 152 5.67 15.86 -5.03
N SER A 153 6.08 15.51 -6.25
CA SER A 153 6.06 16.46 -7.37
C SER A 153 4.65 16.77 -7.89
N LEU A 154 3.61 16.09 -7.39
CA LEU A 154 2.22 16.41 -7.68
C LEU A 154 1.62 17.38 -6.65
N VAL A 155 2.29 17.60 -5.51
CA VAL A 155 1.79 18.36 -4.36
C VAL A 155 2.50 19.69 -4.25
#